data_AF-A0A9E3QKE4-F1
#
_entry.id   AF-A0A9E3QKE4-F1
#
_cell.length_a   1.000
_cell.length_b   1.000
_cell.length_c   1.000
_cell.angle_alpha   90.00
_cell.angle_beta   90.00
_cell.angle_gamma   90.00
#
_symmetry.space_group_name_H-M   'P 1'
#
loop_
_entity.id
_entity.type
_entity.pdbx_description
1 polymer ?
#
loop_
_entity_poly.entity_id
_entity_poly.type
_entity_poly.pdbx_seq_one_letter_code
_entity_poly.pdbx_strand_id
1 'polypeptide(L)' 'FNTIVTPNSKQHPWAACRATTGGRPDYATYANASSNHPGGVNALFGDGSVKFIKDSIAQSVWWSLGTRANGEVISADSF' A
#
# COMPACT_ATOMS: atom_id res chain seq x y z
N PHE A 1 -3.43 -7.43 4.33
CA PHE A 1 -2.43 -6.52 3.74
C PHE A 1 -1.74 -7.28 2.61
N ASN A 2 -2.01 -6.95 1.35
CA ASN A 2 -1.50 -7.66 0.17
C ASN A 2 -0.76 -6.71 -0.79
N THR A 3 -0.14 -5.66 -0.23
CA THR A 3 0.54 -4.60 -0.97
C THR A 3 2.04 -4.81 -0.88
N ILE A 4 2.71 -5.11 -2.00
CA ILE A 4 4.17 -5.33 -2.00
C ILE A 4 4.94 -4.03 -2.23
N VAL A 5 4.46 -3.10 -3.03
CA VAL A 5 5.16 -1.83 -3.29
C VAL A 5 4.66 -0.71 -2.40
N THR A 6 5.48 0.32 -2.22
CA THR A 6 5.09 1.56 -1.54
C THR A 6 3.87 2.22 -2.19
N PRO A 7 3.19 3.12 -1.47
CA PRO A 7 1.99 3.78 -1.97
C PRO A 7 2.22 4.48 -3.32
N ASN A 8 1.18 4.48 -4.16
CA ASN A 8 1.16 5.12 -5.48
C ASN A 8 2.30 4.73 -6.44
N SER A 9 2.94 3.56 -6.24
CA SER A 9 4.02 3.10 -7.11
C SER A 9 3.58 3.02 -8.58
N LYS A 10 4.27 3.78 -9.42
CA LYS A 10 4.09 3.79 -10.88
C LYS A 10 4.96 2.76 -11.60
N GLN A 11 6.00 2.27 -10.92
CA GLN A 11 6.94 1.30 -11.47
C GLN A 11 6.29 -0.08 -11.63
N HIS A 12 5.38 -0.44 -10.72
CA HIS A 12 4.67 -1.72 -10.73
C HIS A 12 3.17 -1.48 -10.54
N PRO A 13 2.39 -1.20 -11.60
CA PRO A 13 0.98 -0.85 -11.50
C PRO A 13 0.07 -2.10 -11.34
N TRP A 14 0.29 -2.89 -10.29
CA TRP A 14 -0.52 -4.09 -10.02
C TRP A 14 -1.97 -3.74 -9.70
N ALA A 15 -2.89 -4.61 -10.12
CA ALA A 15 -4.34 -4.48 -9.96
C ALA A 15 -4.95 -3.21 -10.58
N ALA A 16 -4.26 -2.54 -11.52
CA ALA A 16 -4.87 -1.50 -12.33
C ALA A 16 -5.95 -2.09 -13.25
N CYS A 17 -7.03 -1.36 -13.49
CA CYS A 17 -8.02 -1.73 -14.49
C CYS A 17 -7.34 -1.84 -15.85
N ARG A 18 -7.34 -3.04 -16.45
CA ARG A 18 -6.80 -3.24 -17.79
C ARG A 18 -7.74 -2.58 -18.80
N ALA A 19 -7.26 -1.56 -19.53
CA ALA A 19 -8.02 -0.84 -20.56
C ALA A 19 -8.21 -1.64 -21.87
N THR A 20 -8.20 -2.97 -21.81
CA THR A 20 -8.49 -3.84 -22.97
C THR A 20 -9.97 -4.24 -23.00
N THR A 21 -10.46 -4.67 -24.16
CA THR A 21 -11.85 -5.13 -24.37
C THR A 21 -12.24 -6.22 -23.37
N GLY A 22 -12.97 -5.82 -22.32
CA GLY A 22 -13.43 -6.72 -21.26
C GLY A 22 -13.41 -6.12 -19.86
N GLY A 23 -12.67 -5.02 -19.62
CA GLY A 23 -12.74 -4.23 -18.37
C GLY A 23 -12.59 -5.05 -17.09
N ARG A 24 -11.85 -6.16 -17.12
CA ARG A 24 -11.67 -7.03 -15.96
C ARG A 24 -10.54 -6.48 -15.11
N PRO A 25 -10.68 -6.42 -13.77
CA PRO A 25 -9.52 -6.24 -12.92
C PRO A 25 -8.59 -7.43 -13.18
N ASP A 26 -7.32 -7.17 -13.48
CA ASP A 26 -6.32 -8.23 -13.46
C ASP A 26 -6.35 -8.82 -12.04
N TYR A 27 -6.70 -10.11 -11.90
CA TYR A 27 -6.85 -10.83 -10.62
C TYR A 27 -5.50 -10.99 -9.91
N ALA A 28 -4.80 -9.89 -9.67
CA ALA A 28 -3.54 -9.89 -8.97
C ALA A 28 -3.83 -10.19 -7.49
N THR A 29 -3.21 -11.26 -6.98
CA THR A 29 -3.16 -11.56 -5.54
C THR A 29 -2.60 -10.36 -4.75
N TYR A 30 -1.82 -9.52 -5.43
CA TYR A 30 -1.25 -8.28 -4.91
C TYR A 30 -1.97 -7.07 -5.50
N ALA A 31 -2.42 -6.18 -4.64
CA ALA A 31 -2.98 -4.89 -5.04
C ALA A 31 -2.08 -3.77 -4.51
N ASN A 32 -1.93 -2.70 -5.28
CA ASN A 32 -1.23 -1.52 -4.77
C ASN A 32 -2.13 -0.74 -3.82
N ALA A 33 -1.55 -0.15 -2.78
CA ALA A 33 -2.19 0.95 -2.09
C ALA A 33 -2.07 2.20 -2.98
N SER A 34 -3.18 2.64 -3.58
CA SER A 34 -3.21 3.77 -4.51
C SER A 34 -4.28 4.79 -4.14
N SER A 35 -3.99 6.07 -4.34
CA SER A 35 -4.90 7.19 -4.15
C SER A 35 -4.53 8.35 -5.09
N ASN A 36 -5.49 9.24 -5.36
CA ASN A 36 -5.23 10.48 -6.11
C ASN A 36 -4.66 11.61 -5.22
N HIS A 37 -4.44 11.36 -3.93
CA HIS A 37 -3.82 12.34 -3.04
C HIS A 37 -2.33 12.51 -3.40
N PRO A 38 -1.84 13.74 -3.56
CA PRO A 38 -0.42 13.97 -3.82
C PRO A 38 0.44 13.46 -2.67
N GLY A 39 1.43 12.61 -2.99
CA GLY A 39 2.49 12.22 -2.07
C GLY A 39 2.14 11.12 -1.07
N GLY A 40 0.96 10.50 -1.16
CA GLY A 40 0.62 9.41 -0.24
C GLY A 40 -0.81 8.86 -0.36
N VAL A 41 -1.16 8.03 0.63
CA VAL A 41 -2.47 7.39 0.78
C VAL A 41 -2.92 7.47 2.24
N ASN A 42 -4.24 7.60 2.46
CA ASN A 42 -4.80 7.37 3.80
C ASN A 42 -5.00 5.86 4.00
N ALA A 43 -4.40 5.30 5.03
CA ALA A 43 -4.48 3.88 5.38
C ALA A 43 -5.18 3.69 6.73
N LEU A 44 -6.12 2.73 6.78
CA LEU A 44 -6.79 2.29 8.01
C LEU A 44 -5.97 1.19 8.69
N PHE A 45 -5.73 1.36 9.98
CA PHE A 45 -5.02 0.41 10.82
C PHE A 45 -6.00 -0.53 11.52
N GLY A 46 -5.52 -1.68 11.98
CA GLY A 46 -6.36 -2.68 12.65
C GLY A 46 -6.98 -2.21 13.97
N ASP A 47 -6.46 -1.13 14.55
CA ASP A 47 -6.99 -0.47 15.75
C ASP A 47 -8.06 0.60 15.45
N GLY A 48 -8.40 0.81 14.17
CA GLY A 48 -9.38 1.80 13.74
C GLY A 48 -8.81 3.20 13.48
N SER A 49 -7.51 3.42 13.72
CA SER A 49 -6.87 4.70 13.39
C SER A 49 -6.61 4.82 11.88
N VAL A 50 -6.71 6.05 11.36
CA VAL A 50 -6.35 6.35 9.96
C VAL A 50 -5.11 7.22 9.95
N LYS A 51 -4.12 6.84 9.15
CA LYS A 51 -2.87 7.60 9.01
C LYS A 51 -2.55 7.85 7.54
N PHE A 52 -1.95 9.00 7.27
CA PHE A 52 -1.47 9.35 5.93
C PHE A 52 -0.06 8.80 5.74
N ILE A 53 0.08 7.82 4.84
CA ILE A 53 1.35 7.15 4.55
C ILE A 53 1.94 7.71 3.27
N LYS A 54 3.19 8.19 3.34
CA LYS A 54 3.87 8.84 2.22
C LYS A 54 4.30 7.83 1.15
N ASP A 55 4.31 8.26 -0.11
CA ASP A 55 4.84 7.48 -1.24
C ASP A 55 6.33 7.11 -1.04
N SER A 56 7.04 7.98 -0.31
CA SER A 56 8.48 7.86 0.01
C SER A 56 8.78 7.01 1.25
N ILE A 57 7.79 6.33 1.83
CA ILE A 57 8.01 5.45 2.99
C ILE A 57 9.08 4.40 2.65
N ALA A 58 9.94 4.07 3.60
CA ALA A 58 10.87 2.98 3.42
C ALA A 58 10.11 1.66 3.21
N GLN A 59 10.44 0.94 2.14
CA GLN A 59 9.75 -0.29 1.74
C GLN A 59 9.69 -1.35 2.87
N SER A 60 10.75 -1.43 3.69
CA SER A 60 10.80 -2.32 4.85
C SER A 60 9.79 -1.93 5.93
N VAL A 61 9.67 -0.63 6.24
CA VAL A 61 8.67 -0.12 7.20
C VAL A 61 7.27 -0.42 6.69
N TRP A 62 7.00 -0.16 5.40
CA TRP A 62 5.71 -0.46 4.79
C TRP A 62 5.30 -1.93 4.91
N TRP A 63 6.24 -2.86 4.71
CA TRP A 63 5.99 -4.29 4.90
C TRP A 63 5.73 -4.65 6.35
N SER A 64 6.53 -4.11 7.27
CA SER A 64 6.39 -4.39 8.70
C SER A 64 5.05 -3.88 9.27
N LEU A 65 4.42 -2.87 8.67
CA LEU A 65 3.05 -2.46 9.05
C LEU A 65 1.99 -3.54 8.75
N GLY A 66 2.26 -4.43 7.79
CA GLY A 66 1.34 -5.47 7.36
C GLY A 66 1.51 -6.82 8.08
N THR A 67 2.55 -6.98 8.88
CA THR A 67 2.85 -8.23 9.58
C THR A 67 2.14 -8.25 10.93
N ARG A 68 1.49 -9.38 11.26
CA ARG A 68 0.82 -9.56 12.56
C ARG A 68 1.71 -10.16 13.65
N ALA A 69 2.81 -10.80 13.26
CA ALA A 69 3.58 -11.70 14.12
C ALA A 69 5.10 -11.60 13.90
N ASN A 70 5.59 -10.60 13.15
CA ASN A 70 7.01 -10.49 12.84
C ASN A 70 7.80 -9.67 13.88
N GLY A 71 7.14 -9.28 14.99
CA GLY A 71 7.77 -8.78 16.21
C GLY A 71 8.40 -7.40 16.08
N GLU A 72 8.12 -6.67 15.01
CA GLU A 72 8.73 -5.37 14.74
C GLU A 72 8.17 -4.28 15.65
N VAL A 73 9.07 -3.46 16.20
CA VAL A 73 8.71 -2.22 16.88
C VAL A 73 8.95 -1.08 15.90
N ILE A 74 7.87 -0.55 15.33
CA ILE A 74 7.93 0.52 14.34
C ILE A 74 7.62 1.85 15.04
N SER A 75 8.53 2.81 14.94
CA SER A 75 8.29 4.16 15.48
C SER A 75 7.18 4.85 14.70
N ALA A 76 6.27 5.55 15.39
CA ALA A 76 5.18 6.30 14.77
C ALA A 76 5.66 7.39 13.79
N ASP A 77 6.88 7.89 13.95
CA ASP A 77 7.45 8.91 13.07
C ASP A 77 8.00 8.35 11.75
N SER A 78 8.02 7.01 11.61
CA SER A 78 8.58 6.33 10.45
C SER A 78 7.58 6.02 9.34
N PHE A 79 6.28 6.25 9.57
CA PHE A 79 5.21 5.96 8.60
C PHE A 79 4.13 7.04 8.52
#